data_AF-A0A6A3N049-F1
#
_entry.id   AF-A0A6A3N049-F1
#
_cell.length_a   1.000
_cell.length_b   1.000
_cell.length_c   1.000
_cell.angle_alpha   90.00
_cell.angle_beta   90.00
_cell.angle_gamma   90.00
#
_symmetry.space_group_name_H-M   'P 1'
#
loop_
_entity.id
_entity.type
_entity.pdbx_description
1 polymer ?
#
loop_
_entity_poly.entity_id
_entity_poly.type
_entity_poly.pdbx_seq_one_letter_code
_entity_poly.pdbx_strand_id
1 'polypeptide(L)'
;MEAVTRSVEPSAAGEMPEKFGLIFYGWSHDSEHYIGVFAWYEVDGVVCCSLLCMAPLVNEETDGFSAASHQAILVSMLAHDYQKRLKQCTFLVGDNCGVNRRLATLMGSR
;
A
#
# COMPACT_ATOMS: atom_id res chain seq x y z
N MET A 1 -16.34 -7.68 -6.46
CA MET A 1 -15.09 -6.90 -6.36
C MET A 1 -13.91 -7.72 -6.88
N GLU A 2 -13.68 -8.94 -6.39
CA GLU A 2 -12.55 -9.79 -6.82
C GLU A 2 -12.40 -10.01 -8.33
N ALA A 3 -13.50 -10.24 -9.07
CA ALA A 3 -13.43 -10.43 -10.52
C ALA A 3 -12.94 -9.17 -11.24
N VAL A 4 -13.27 -7.98 -10.73
CA VAL A 4 -12.80 -6.70 -11.27
C VAL A 4 -11.33 -6.51 -10.91
N THR A 5 -10.97 -6.75 -9.65
CA THR A 5 -9.59 -6.67 -9.14
C THR A 5 -8.64 -7.54 -9.98
N ARG A 6 -8.97 -8.82 -10.18
CA ARG A 6 -8.17 -9.75 -11.00
C ARG A 6 -8.00 -9.33 -12.47
N SER A 7 -8.93 -8.55 -13.01
CA SER A 7 -8.83 -8.07 -14.40
C SER A 7 -7.96 -6.83 -14.53
N VAL A 8 -7.84 -6.02 -13.48
CA VAL A 8 -7.07 -4.76 -13.52
C VAL A 8 -5.64 -4.91 -13.00
N GLU A 9 -5.40 -5.81 -12.04
CA GLU A 9 -4.09 -6.06 -11.44
C GLU A 9 -2.99 -6.34 -12.48
N PRO A 10 -3.16 -7.21 -13.49
CA PRO A 10 -2.10 -7.47 -14.47
C PRO A 10 -1.74 -6.23 -15.31
N SER A 11 -2.73 -5.41 -15.65
CA SER A 11 -2.50 -4.17 -16.41
C SER A 11 -1.77 -3.14 -15.55
N ALA A 12 -2.20 -2.96 -14.30
CA ALA A 12 -1.55 -2.07 -13.35
C ALA A 12 -0.10 -2.52 -13.06
N ALA A 13 0.13 -3.83 -12.90
CA ALA A 13 1.46 -4.42 -12.70
C ALA A 13 2.41 -4.12 -13.86
N GLY A 14 1.91 -4.24 -15.10
CA GLY A 14 2.68 -3.97 -16.32
C GLY A 14 2.98 -2.49 -16.53
N GLU A 15 2.08 -1.60 -16.10
CA GLU A 15 2.27 -0.15 -16.19
C GLU A 15 3.23 0.39 -15.13
N MET A 16 3.12 -0.13 -13.89
CA MET A 16 3.94 0.34 -12.78
C MET A 16 5.44 0.17 -13.10
N PRO A 17 6.28 1.21 -12.95
CA PRO A 17 7.71 1.10 -13.18
C PRO A 17 8.42 0.34 -12.05
N GLU A 18 9.74 0.20 -12.17
CA GLU A 18 10.56 -0.38 -11.10
C GLU A 18 10.66 0.54 -9.87
N LYS A 19 10.56 1.87 -10.02
CA LYS A 19 10.61 2.81 -8.89
C LYS A 19 9.28 3.50 -8.73
N PHE A 20 8.68 3.39 -7.56
CA PHE A 20 7.38 3.99 -7.25
C PHE A 20 7.35 4.43 -5.79
N GLY A 21 6.41 5.30 -5.44
CA GLY A 21 6.07 5.64 -4.06
C GLY A 21 4.80 4.93 -3.63
N LEU A 22 4.61 4.81 -2.32
CA LEU A 22 3.36 4.34 -1.72
C LEU A 22 2.70 5.46 -0.93
N ILE A 23 1.38 5.59 -1.09
CA ILE A 23 0.55 6.53 -0.32
C ILE A 23 -0.44 5.71 0.51
N PHE A 24 -0.39 5.91 1.83
CA PHE A 24 -1.37 5.40 2.78
C PHE A 24 -2.41 6.46 3.07
N TYR A 25 -3.67 6.11 2.85
CA TYR A 25 -4.81 6.93 3.22
C TYR A 25 -5.69 6.14 4.19
N GLY A 26 -5.60 6.50 5.47
CA GLY A 26 -6.48 5.98 6.50
C GLY A 26 -7.74 6.85 6.63
N TRP A 27 -8.91 6.23 6.64
CA TRP A 27 -10.15 6.93 7.01
C TRP A 27 -11.01 6.05 7.90
N SER A 28 -11.98 6.66 8.58
CA SER A 28 -12.94 5.95 9.41
C SER A 28 -14.33 6.22 8.87
N HIS A 29 -15.15 5.18 8.79
CA HIS A 29 -16.57 5.32 8.49
C HIS A 29 -17.34 4.49 9.51
N ASP A 30 -18.17 5.17 10.30
CA ASP A 30 -18.84 4.59 11.48
C ASP A 30 -17.83 3.96 12.47
N SER A 31 -18.00 2.69 12.84
CA SER A 31 -17.08 1.96 13.73
C SER A 31 -15.91 1.27 13.01
N GLU A 32 -15.80 1.40 11.69
CA GLU A 32 -14.78 0.71 10.90
C GLU A 32 -13.69 1.67 10.42
N HIS A 33 -12.45 1.27 10.63
CA HIS A 33 -11.28 1.93 10.08
C HIS A 33 -10.90 1.27 8.76
N TYR A 34 -10.55 2.06 7.76
CA TYR A 34 -10.14 1.60 6.44
C TYR A 34 -8.78 2.15 6.11
N ILE A 35 -8.01 1.37 5.33
CA ILE A 35 -6.78 1.83 4.71
C ILE A 35 -6.84 1.63 3.21
N GLY A 36 -6.57 2.71 2.48
CA GLY A 36 -6.27 2.70 1.06
C GLY A 36 -4.75 2.77 0.87
N VAL A 37 -4.25 1.91 -0.01
CA VAL A 37 -2.84 1.90 -0.44
C VAL A 37 -2.80 2.25 -1.91
N PHE A 38 -2.09 3.32 -2.26
CA PHE A 38 -1.91 3.74 -3.65
C PHE A 38 -0.45 3.64 -4.06
N ALA A 39 -0.21 3.24 -5.31
CA ALA A 39 1.07 3.43 -5.98
C ALA A 39 1.11 4.81 -6.63
N TRP A 40 2.20 5.53 -6.42
CA TRP A 40 2.50 6.80 -7.08
C TRP A 40 3.73 6.64 -7.97
N TYR A 41 3.62 6.97 -9.25
CA TYR A 41 4.71 6.80 -10.20
C TYR A 41 4.51 7.70 -11.43
N GLU A 42 5.50 7.73 -12.32
CA GLU A 42 5.46 8.48 -13.57
C GLU A 42 5.69 7.52 -14.76
N VAL A 43 4.88 7.66 -15.81
CA VAL A 43 5.05 6.98 -17.10
C VAL A 43 4.96 8.04 -18.20
N ASP A 44 5.99 8.12 -19.04
CA ASP A 44 6.06 9.05 -20.17
C ASP A 44 5.76 10.53 -19.80
N GLY A 45 6.23 10.98 -18.64
CA GLY A 45 6.01 12.35 -18.16
C GLY A 45 4.64 12.59 -17.51
N VAL A 46 3.80 11.56 -17.38
CA VAL A 46 2.48 11.63 -16.75
C VAL A 46 2.54 10.97 -15.37
N VAL A 47 2.11 11.71 -14.35
CA VAL A 47 1.98 11.19 -12.99
C VAL A 47 0.74 10.30 -12.92
N CYS A 48 0.94 9.05 -12.52
CA CYS A 48 -0.10 8.07 -12.26
C CYS A 48 -0.27 7.85 -10.75
N CYS A 49 -1.51 7.66 -10.32
CA CYS A 49 -1.86 7.30 -8.95
C CYS A 49 -2.89 6.16 -9.00
N SER A 50 -2.46 4.96 -8.67
CA SER A 50 -3.26 3.74 -8.81
C SER A 50 -3.58 3.16 -7.44
N LEU A 51 -4.86 2.94 -7.13
CA LEU A 51 -5.29 2.27 -5.90
C LEU A 51 -4.91 0.77 -6.01
N LEU A 52 -4.03 0.31 -5.13
CA LEU A 52 -3.55 -1.07 -5.10
C LEU A 52 -4.43 -1.97 -4.23
N CYS A 53 -4.88 -1.42 -3.08
CA CYS A 53 -5.66 -2.16 -2.11
C CYS A 53 -6.51 -1.20 -1.28
N MET A 54 -7.72 -1.65 -0.95
CA MET A 54 -8.57 -1.03 0.05
C MET A 54 -9.07 -2.14 0.97
N ALA A 55 -8.74 -2.05 2.25
CA ALA A 55 -9.12 -3.07 3.23
C ALA A 55 -9.62 -2.42 4.53
N PRO A 56 -10.65 -3.00 5.17
CA PRO A 56 -10.98 -2.65 6.54
C PRO A 56 -9.85 -3.11 7.48
N LEU A 57 -9.50 -2.25 8.43
CA LEU A 57 -8.66 -2.57 9.58
C LEU A 57 -9.59 -3.11 10.67
N VAL A 58 -9.59 -4.43 10.86
CA VAL A 58 -10.41 -5.12 11.86
C VAL A 58 -9.86 -4.83 13.24
N ASN A 59 -10.35 -3.82 13.97
CA ASN A 59 -9.80 -3.42 15.27
C ASN A 59 -9.86 -4.56 16.33
N GLU A 60 -8.89 -5.48 16.32
CA GLU A 60 -8.69 -6.45 17.38
C GLU A 60 -7.76 -5.82 18.41
N GLU A 61 -8.27 -5.64 19.64
CA GLU A 61 -7.60 -5.06 20.81
C GLU A 61 -6.31 -5.79 21.24
N THR A 62 -5.83 -6.76 20.46
CA THR A 62 -4.67 -7.60 20.73
C THR A 62 -3.71 -7.58 19.54
N ASP A 63 -2.71 -6.69 19.58
CA ASP A 63 -1.38 -6.77 18.94
C ASP A 63 -1.23 -7.17 17.44
N GLY A 64 -2.32 -7.35 16.70
CA GLY A 64 -2.33 -7.75 15.29
C GLY A 64 -2.06 -6.61 14.31
N PHE A 65 -2.21 -5.35 14.73
CA PHE A 65 -2.03 -4.13 13.93
C PHE A 65 -0.64 -3.52 14.04
N SER A 66 0.37 -4.33 14.35
CA SER A 66 1.75 -3.83 14.31
C SER A 66 2.08 -3.36 12.89
N ALA A 67 2.93 -2.34 12.78
CA ALA A 67 3.47 -1.92 11.49
C ALA A 67 4.17 -3.08 10.75
N ALA A 68 4.62 -4.12 11.46
CA ALA A 68 5.19 -5.32 10.85
C ALA A 68 4.15 -6.18 10.13
N SER A 69 2.94 -6.33 10.69
CA SER A 69 1.83 -7.01 10.02
C SER A 69 1.42 -6.27 8.74
N HIS A 70 1.32 -4.94 8.82
CA HIS A 70 1.04 -4.10 7.65
C HIS A 70 2.13 -4.25 6.59
N GLN A 71 3.40 -4.26 7.01
CA GLN A 71 4.51 -4.52 6.10
C GLN A 71 4.41 -5.89 5.42
N ALA A 72 4.08 -6.96 6.17
CA ALA A 72 3.94 -8.30 5.60
C ALA A 72 2.83 -8.38 4.55
N ILE A 73 1.68 -7.75 4.82
CA ILE A 73 0.57 -7.65 3.87
C ILE A 73 1.02 -6.92 2.60
N LEU A 74 1.71 -5.77 2.75
CA LEU A 74 2.23 -5.00 1.61
C LEU A 74 3.24 -5.79 0.78
N VAL A 75 4.16 -6.51 1.43
CA VAL A 75 5.14 -7.37 0.74
C VAL A 75 4.42 -8.46 -0.04
N SER A 76 3.43 -9.11 0.56
CA SER A 76 2.66 -10.18 -0.08
C SER A 76 1.88 -9.65 -1.28
N MET A 77 1.10 -8.58 -1.11
CA MET A 77 0.28 -7.96 -2.16
C MET A 77 1.15 -7.45 -3.32
N LEU A 78 2.22 -6.70 -3.03
CA LEU A 78 3.10 -6.19 -4.08
C LEU A 78 3.73 -7.32 -4.89
N ALA A 79 4.17 -8.39 -4.23
CA ALA A 79 4.82 -9.51 -4.90
C ALA A 79 3.83 -10.36 -5.72
N HIS A 80 2.68 -10.68 -5.14
CA HIS A 80 1.69 -11.57 -5.75
C HIS A 80 0.93 -10.85 -6.89
N ASP A 81 0.39 -9.67 -6.60
CA ASP A 81 -0.58 -9.00 -7.47
C ASP A 81 0.11 -8.06 -8.49
N TYR A 82 1.22 -7.44 -8.10
CA TYR A 82 1.87 -6.40 -8.91
C TYR A 82 3.29 -6.76 -9.39
N GLN A 83 3.82 -7.93 -9.00
CA GLN A 83 5.19 -8.37 -9.31
C GLN A 83 6.25 -7.34 -8.88
N LYS A 84 5.99 -6.62 -7.79
CA LYS A 84 6.87 -5.61 -7.18
C LYS A 84 7.42 -6.08 -5.84
N ARG A 85 8.51 -5.46 -5.41
CA ARG A 85 9.17 -5.71 -4.12
C ARG A 85 9.14 -4.43 -3.30
N LEU A 86 9.01 -4.54 -1.99
CA LEU A 86 8.98 -3.35 -1.12
C LEU A 86 10.23 -2.46 -1.27
N LYS A 87 11.40 -3.04 -1.57
CA LYS A 87 12.66 -2.30 -1.84
C LYS A 87 12.63 -1.39 -3.08
N GLN A 88 11.64 -1.56 -3.94
CA GLN A 88 11.39 -0.73 -5.12
C GLN A 88 10.57 0.53 -4.79
N CYS A 89 9.99 0.56 -3.58
CA CYS A 89 9.34 1.73 -3.03
C CYS A 89 10.39 2.77 -2.63
N THR A 90 10.36 3.96 -3.22
CA THR A 90 11.35 5.03 -3.00
C THR A 90 10.97 5.99 -1.89
N PHE A 91 9.68 6.16 -1.64
CA PHE A 91 9.17 7.02 -0.58
C PHE A 91 7.80 6.53 -0.09
N LEU A 92 7.42 7.01 1.10
CA LEU A 92 6.14 6.74 1.71
C LEU A 92 5.45 8.05 2.11
N VAL A 93 4.17 8.16 1.78
CA VAL A 93 3.31 9.27 2.23
C VAL A 93 2.17 8.70 3.05
N GLY A 94 1.86 9.33 4.16
CA GLY A 94 0.72 8.99 5.01
C GLY A 94 0.60 10.02 6.12
N ASP A 95 -0.43 9.88 6.96
CA ASP A 95 -0.49 10.68 8.18
C ASP A 95 0.68 10.34 9.12
N ASN A 96 1.00 11.24 10.04
CA ASN A 96 2.11 11.07 10.97
C ASN A 96 1.74 10.15 12.17
N CYS A 97 0.83 9.19 11.98
CA CYS A 97 0.43 8.30 13.06
C CYS A 97 1.58 7.34 13.44
N GLY A 98 1.48 6.71 14.62
CA GLY A 98 2.51 5.81 15.13
C GLY A 98 2.80 4.61 14.20
N VAL A 99 1.76 4.07 13.56
CA VAL A 99 1.87 2.93 12.63
C VAL A 99 2.65 3.33 11.38
N ASN A 100 2.32 4.46 10.75
CA ASN A 100 3.01 4.96 9.56
C ASN A 100 4.47 5.31 9.85
N ARG A 101 4.77 5.96 10.98
CA ARG A 101 6.16 6.21 11.41
C ARG A 101 6.96 4.92 11.59
N ARG A 102 6.34 3.92 12.22
CA ARG A 102 7.00 2.63 12.46
C ARG A 102 7.18 1.87 11.14
N LEU A 103 6.21 1.90 10.24
CA LEU A 103 6.27 1.27 8.94
C LEU A 103 7.37 1.89 8.07
N ALA A 104 7.48 3.23 8.03
CA ALA A 104 8.60 3.94 7.40
C ALA A 104 9.95 3.44 7.93
N THR A 105 10.09 3.32 9.26
CA THR A 105 11.31 2.79 9.89
C THR A 105 11.62 1.36 9.43
N LEU A 106 10.61 0.48 9.37
CA LEU A 106 10.75 -0.91 8.93
C LEU A 106 11.07 -1.04 7.43
N MET A 107 10.63 -0.08 6.61
CA MET A 107 10.92 0.01 5.19
C MET A 107 12.33 0.55 4.89
N GLY A 108 13.05 1.03 5.91
CA GLY A 108 14.40 1.56 5.75
C GLY A 108 14.45 2.94 5.09
N SER A 109 13.32 3.66 5.03
CA SER A 109 13.32 5.08 4.66
C SER A 109 14.03 5.84 5.77
N ARG A 110 15.27 6.27 5.48
CA ARG A 110 16.09 7.09 6.37
C ARG A 110 15.70 8.56 6.27
#